data_AF-A0A966BF07-F1
#
_entry.id   AF-A0A966BF07-F1
#
_cell.length_a   1.000
_cell.length_b   1.000
_cell.length_c   1.000
_cell.angle_alpha   90.00
_cell.angle_beta   90.00
_cell.angle_gamma   90.00
#
_symmetry.space_group_name_H-M   'P 1'
#
loop_
_entity.id
_entity.type
_entity.pdbx_description
1 polymer ?
#
loop_
_entity_poly.entity_id
_entity_poly.type
_entity_poly.pdbx_seq_one_letter_code
_entity_poly.pdbx_strand_id
1 'polypeptide(L)'
;LGEILFQDSLLGQLAWEIFGGTLLYAADLVPEIADDIVNVDNAIKWGFNWVYGPFEMLDYLGPERVIGRLESENVPLPRMLLALKESGGRYFYDHSTSSYLGADGRYAPIQ
;
A
#
# COMPACT_ATOMS: atom_id res chain seq x y z
N LEU A 1 -13.24 -3.56 -7.06
CA LEU A 1 -12.57 -2.35 -6.52
C LEU A 1 -11.38 -1.94 -7.39
N GLY A 2 -10.44 -2.86 -7.67
CA GLY A 2 -9.23 -2.55 -8.43
C GLY A 2 -9.43 -1.86 -9.78
N GLU A 3 -10.36 -2.33 -10.61
CA GLU A 3 -10.64 -1.67 -11.89
C GLU A 3 -11.31 -0.30 -11.75
N ILE A 4 -12.21 -0.14 -10.78
CA ILE A 4 -12.99 1.10 -10.59
C ILE A 4 -12.10 2.24 -10.08
N LEU A 5 -11.14 1.93 -9.21
CA LEU A 5 -10.26 2.91 -8.55
C LEU A 5 -9.53 3.83 -9.53
N PHE A 6 -9.22 3.35 -10.73
CA PHE A 6 -8.42 4.10 -11.72
C PHE A 6 -9.23 4.50 -12.95
N GLN A 7 -10.56 4.38 -12.90
CA GLN A 7 -11.42 4.90 -13.97
C GLN A 7 -11.58 6.40 -13.82
N ASP A 8 -11.47 7.12 -14.94
CA ASP A 8 -11.83 8.53 -15.01
C ASP A 8 -13.36 8.70 -15.07
N SER A 9 -14.00 8.49 -13.92
CA SER A 9 -15.44 8.61 -13.73
C SER A 9 -15.72 9.11 -12.31
N LEU A 10 -16.91 9.66 -12.08
CA LEU A 10 -17.33 10.11 -10.74
C LEU A 10 -17.20 9.01 -9.68
N LEU A 11 -17.53 7.75 -10.03
CA LEU A 11 -17.39 6.62 -9.12
C LEU A 11 -15.92 6.26 -8.87
N GLY A 12 -15.06 6.36 -9.89
CA GLY A 12 -13.63 6.12 -9.73
C GLY A 12 -12.95 7.18 -8.87
N GLN A 13 -13.32 8.45 -9.05
CA GLN A 13 -12.85 9.56 -8.23
C GLN A 13 -13.27 9.37 -6.76
N LEU A 14 -14.56 9.11 -6.51
CA LEU A 14 -15.06 8.84 -5.15
C LEU A 14 -14.39 7.63 -4.51
N ALA A 15 -14.20 6.54 -5.27
CA ALA A 15 -13.51 5.36 -4.78
C ALA A 15 -12.05 5.66 -4.42
N TRP A 16 -11.35 6.48 -5.21
CA TRP A 16 -9.98 6.90 -4.91
C TRP A 16 -9.88 7.81 -3.69
N GLU A 17 -10.78 8.78 -3.55
CA GLU A 17 -10.79 9.66 -2.38
C GLU A 17 -10.97 8.87 -1.07
N ILE A 18 -11.85 7.87 -1.07
CA ILE A 18 -12.11 7.05 0.11
C ILE A 18 -10.98 6.02 0.34
N PHE A 19 -10.74 5.15 -0.64
CA PHE A 19 -9.81 4.04 -0.47
C PHE A 19 -8.37 4.47 -0.71
N GLY A 20 -8.08 5.16 -1.82
CA GLY A 20 -6.75 5.67 -2.12
C GLY A 20 -6.22 6.53 -0.97
N GLY A 21 -6.99 7.51 -0.50
CA GLY A 21 -6.62 8.33 0.66
C GLY A 21 -6.25 7.50 1.90
N THR A 22 -7.08 6.50 2.24
CA THR A 22 -6.83 5.61 3.39
C THR A 22 -5.54 4.77 3.22
N LEU A 23 -5.32 4.22 2.02
CA LEU A 23 -4.15 3.40 1.72
C LEU A 23 -2.85 4.21 1.75
N LEU A 24 -2.86 5.41 1.16
CA LEU A 24 -1.72 6.31 1.13
C LEU A 24 -1.37 6.81 2.54
N TYR A 25 -2.38 7.13 3.34
CA TYR A 25 -2.20 7.51 4.74
C TYR A 25 -1.53 6.38 5.54
N ALA A 26 -2.02 5.16 5.43
CA ALA A 26 -1.40 4.00 6.09
C ALA A 26 0.05 3.77 5.62
N ALA A 27 0.31 3.95 4.32
CA ALA A 27 1.65 3.79 3.72
C ALA A 27 2.65 4.88 4.14
N ASP A 28 2.20 6.05 4.60
CA ASP A 28 3.09 7.12 5.05
C ASP A 28 3.42 7.05 6.54
N LEU A 29 2.54 6.41 7.32
CA LEU A 29 2.65 6.33 8.76
C LEU A 29 3.58 5.23 9.27
N VAL A 30 4.07 4.32 8.43
CA VAL A 30 5.12 3.37 8.84
C VAL A 30 6.48 4.09 8.79
N PRO A 31 7.35 3.98 9.82
CA PRO A 31 7.23 3.16 11.02
C PRO A 31 6.71 3.90 12.28
N GLU A 32 6.04 5.04 12.13
CA GLU A 32 5.55 5.85 13.27
C GLU A 32 4.45 5.14 14.08
N ILE A 33 3.51 4.47 13.40
CA ILE A 33 2.37 3.79 14.06
C ILE A 33 2.59 2.31 14.35
N ALA A 34 3.55 1.69 13.66
CA ALA A 34 3.88 0.28 13.75
C ALA A 34 5.26 0.02 13.16
N ASP A 35 5.97 -0.98 13.69
CA ASP A 35 7.31 -1.34 13.24
C ASP A 35 7.31 -2.00 11.83
N ASP A 36 6.19 -2.61 11.44
CA ASP A 36 6.07 -3.34 10.19
C ASP A 36 4.66 -3.28 9.57
N ILE A 37 4.61 -3.58 8.27
CA ILE A 37 3.38 -3.55 7.49
C ILE A 37 2.40 -4.67 7.85
N VAL A 38 2.91 -5.79 8.38
CA VAL A 38 2.10 -6.96 8.77
C VAL A 38 1.17 -6.58 9.92
N ASN A 39 1.71 -5.86 10.91
CA ASN A 39 0.97 -5.37 12.06
C ASN A 39 -0.04 -4.28 11.68
N VAL A 40 0.28 -3.41 10.71
CA VAL A 40 -0.69 -2.45 10.17
C VAL A 40 -1.86 -3.19 9.49
N ASP A 41 -1.55 -4.19 8.65
CA ASP A 41 -2.59 -4.97 7.96
C ASP A 41 -3.47 -5.74 8.94
N ASN A 42 -2.86 -6.40 9.94
CA ASN A 42 -3.61 -7.13 10.95
C ASN A 42 -4.49 -6.20 11.82
N ALA A 43 -3.99 -5.01 12.18
CA ALA A 43 -4.79 -4.03 12.92
C ALA A 43 -6.05 -3.63 12.16
N ILE A 44 -5.95 -3.41 10.85
CA ILE A 44 -7.10 -3.04 10.00
C ILE A 44 -8.03 -4.24 9.76
N LYS A 45 -7.48 -5.43 9.50
CA LYS A 45 -8.27 -6.65 9.34
C LYS A 45 -9.07 -6.99 10.60
N TRP A 46 -8.42 -6.97 11.77
CA TRP A 46 -9.07 -7.39 13.02
C TRP A 46 -9.86 -6.28 13.69
N GLY A 47 -9.41 -5.01 13.59
CA GLY A 47 -10.06 -3.88 14.22
C GLY A 47 -11.25 -3.33 13.43
N PHE A 48 -11.21 -3.44 12.09
CA PHE A 48 -12.21 -2.86 11.20
C PHE A 48 -12.87 -3.88 10.25
N ASN A 49 -12.57 -5.17 10.43
CA ASN A 49 -13.14 -6.29 9.68
C ASN A 49 -12.91 -6.18 8.15
N TRP A 50 -11.74 -5.68 7.75
CA TRP A 50 -11.32 -5.71 6.35
C TRP A 50 -10.88 -7.11 5.94
N VAL A 51 -11.12 -7.47 4.67
CA VAL A 51 -10.65 -8.76 4.11
C VAL A 51 -9.15 -8.72 3.83
N TYR A 52 -8.66 -7.58 3.34
CA TYR A 52 -7.25 -7.30 3.07
C TYR A 52 -6.85 -6.06 3.84
N GLY A 53 -5.69 -6.07 4.49
CA GLY A 53 -5.10 -4.86 5.06
C GLY A 53 -4.64 -3.86 4.00
N PRO A 54 -4.24 -2.64 4.39
CA PRO A 54 -3.78 -1.63 3.44
C PRO A 54 -2.66 -2.08 2.50
N PHE A 55 -1.64 -2.78 2.98
CA PHE A 55 -0.51 -3.21 2.16
C PHE A 55 -0.85 -4.41 1.28
N GLU A 56 -1.63 -5.37 1.81
CA GLU A 56 -2.23 -6.45 1.01
C GLU A 56 -3.11 -5.87 -0.12
N MET A 57 -3.87 -4.81 0.15
CA MET A 57 -4.69 -4.13 -0.86
C MET A 57 -3.82 -3.40 -1.88
N LEU A 58 -2.76 -2.71 -1.45
CA LEU A 58 -1.81 -2.06 -2.38
C LEU A 58 -1.16 -3.07 -3.32
N ASP A 59 -0.78 -4.25 -2.82
CA ASP A 59 -0.26 -5.34 -3.64
C ASP A 59 -1.30 -5.88 -4.62
N TYR A 60 -2.54 -6.04 -4.17
CA TYR A 60 -3.65 -6.42 -5.04
C TYR A 60 -3.92 -5.40 -6.15
N LEU A 61 -3.80 -4.11 -5.87
CA LEU A 61 -4.00 -3.03 -6.84
C LEU A 61 -2.83 -2.88 -7.83
N GLY A 62 -1.65 -3.39 -7.46
CA GLY A 62 -0.41 -3.18 -8.18
C GLY A 62 0.26 -1.88 -7.74
N PRO A 63 1.32 -1.93 -6.90
CA PRO A 63 1.97 -0.72 -6.39
C PRO A 63 2.52 0.20 -7.47
N GLU A 64 3.04 -0.34 -8.57
CA GLU A 64 3.50 0.45 -9.73
C GLU A 64 2.37 1.32 -10.33
N ARG A 65 1.14 0.79 -10.37
CA ARG A 65 -0.03 1.51 -10.87
C ARG A 65 -0.42 2.67 -9.94
N VAL A 66 -0.32 2.44 -8.63
CA VAL A 66 -0.55 3.48 -7.61
C VAL A 66 0.51 4.58 -7.72
N ILE A 67 1.79 4.20 -7.79
CA ILE A 67 2.91 5.13 -7.97
C ILE A 67 2.73 5.99 -9.23
N GLY A 68 2.48 5.35 -10.38
CA GLY A 68 2.32 6.06 -11.65
C GLY A 68 1.17 7.07 -11.62
N ARG A 69 0.07 6.76 -10.92
CA ARG A 69 -1.01 7.71 -10.72
C ARG A 69 -0.56 8.92 -9.89
N LEU A 70 0.06 8.70 -8.73
CA LEU A 70 0.53 9.79 -7.86
C LEU A 70 1.51 10.71 -8.58
N GLU A 71 2.43 10.14 -9.35
CA GLU A 71 3.38 10.90 -10.15
C GLU A 71 2.70 11.74 -11.23
N SER A 72 1.69 11.17 -11.92
CA SER A 72 0.91 11.91 -12.92
C SER A 72 0.13 13.10 -12.31
N GLU A 73 -0.26 12.97 -11.05
CA GLU A 73 -0.98 13.99 -10.27
C GLU A 73 -0.03 14.93 -9.50
N ASN A 74 1.29 14.76 -9.61
CA ASN A 74 2.32 15.48 -8.83
C ASN A 74 2.12 15.38 -7.30
N VAL A 75 1.59 14.25 -6.83
CA VAL A 75 1.43 13.95 -5.41
C VAL A 75 2.70 13.23 -4.92
N PRO A 76 3.31 13.66 -3.80
CA PRO A 76 4.44 12.96 -3.20
C PRO A 76 4.12 11.51 -2.86
N LEU A 77 5.08 10.61 -3.07
CA LEU A 77 4.92 9.21 -2.68
C LEU A 77 4.97 9.08 -1.15
N PRO A 78 4.02 8.35 -0.54
CA PRO A 78 4.14 7.91 0.85
C PRO A 78 5.43 7.15 1.10
N ARG A 79 5.96 7.23 2.33
CA ARG A 79 7.24 6.63 2.72
C ARG A 79 7.43 5.19 2.24
N MET A 80 6.42 4.33 2.44
CA MET A 80 6.53 2.92 2.04
C MET A 80 6.48 2.71 0.52
N LEU A 81 5.71 3.51 -0.22
CA LEU A 81 5.71 3.44 -1.69
C LEU A 81 7.03 3.96 -2.28
N LEU A 82 7.64 4.96 -1.65
CA LEU A 82 8.99 5.40 -2.00
C LEU A 82 10.02 4.29 -1.71
N ALA A 83 9.98 3.67 -0.53
CA ALA A 83 10.88 2.57 -0.17
C ALA A 83 10.75 1.37 -1.14
N LEU A 84 9.53 1.05 -1.58
CA LEU A 84 9.30 0.01 -2.58
C LEU A 84 9.91 0.38 -3.93
N LYS A 85 9.69 1.63 -4.38
CA LYS A 85 10.25 2.13 -5.63
C LYS A 85 11.79 2.10 -5.62
N GLU A 86 12.40 2.54 -4.53
CA GLU A 86 13.85 2.61 -4.38
C GLU A 86 14.52 1.23 -4.21
N SER A 87 13.81 0.26 -3.61
CA SER A 87 14.31 -1.11 -3.50
C SER A 87 14.31 -1.87 -4.84
N GLY A 88 13.60 -1.37 -5.84
CA GLY A 88 13.34 -2.08 -7.10
C GLY A 88 12.37 -3.26 -6.94
N GLY A 89 11.69 -3.35 -5.79
CA GLY A 89 10.65 -4.34 -5.53
C GLY A 89 9.37 -4.02 -6.30
N ARG A 90 8.53 -5.05 -6.50
CA ARG A 90 7.23 -4.92 -7.18
C ARG A 90 6.03 -4.99 -6.23
N TYR A 91 6.20 -5.63 -5.09
CA TYR A 91 5.15 -5.91 -4.10
C TYR A 91 5.70 -5.69 -2.69
N PHE A 92 4.85 -5.29 -1.76
CA PHE A 92 5.19 -5.21 -0.35
C PHE A 92 5.42 -6.59 0.26
N TYR A 93 4.69 -7.61 -0.17
CA TYR A 93 4.86 -9.00 0.27
C TYR A 93 5.50 -9.87 -0.81
N ASP A 94 6.44 -10.72 -0.39
CA ASP A 94 6.92 -11.84 -1.18
C ASP A 94 6.44 -13.17 -0.56
N HIS A 95 5.41 -13.74 -1.20
CA HIS A 95 4.83 -15.02 -0.77
C HIS A 95 5.75 -16.22 -1.00
N SER A 96 6.74 -16.13 -1.90
CA SER A 96 7.66 -17.24 -2.16
C SER A 96 8.66 -17.44 -1.03
N THR A 97 9.06 -16.34 -0.38
CA THR A 97 9.99 -16.34 0.76
C THR A 97 9.29 -16.07 2.10
N SER A 98 7.98 -15.82 2.08
CA SER A 98 7.21 -15.38 3.26
C SER A 98 7.86 -14.17 3.93
N SER A 99 8.10 -13.11 3.15
CA SER A 99 8.75 -11.89 3.62
C SER A 99 7.94 -10.64 3.26
N TYR A 100 8.25 -9.53 3.91
CA TYR A 100 7.64 -8.22 3.68
C TYR A 100 8.70 -7.13 3.54
N LEU A 101 8.39 -6.06 2.81
CA LEU A 101 9.26 -4.90 2.66
C LEU A 101 9.21 -4.02 3.91
N GLY A 102 10.38 -3.81 4.53
CA GLY A 102 10.58 -2.84 5.61
C GLY A 102 10.74 -1.42 5.10
N ALA A 103 10.58 -0.45 6.01
CA ALA A 103 10.79 0.98 5.71
C ALA A 103 12.24 1.32 5.30
N ASP A 104 13.19 0.41 5.55
CA ASP A 104 14.59 0.50 5.11
C ASP A 104 14.81 0.02 3.66
N GLY A 105 13.74 -0.39 2.97
CA GLY A 105 13.78 -0.88 1.59
C GLY A 105 14.26 -2.33 1.48
N ARG A 106 14.37 -3.08 2.58
CA ARG A 106 14.80 -4.49 2.58
C ARG A 106 13.65 -5.40 2.94
N TYR A 107 13.68 -6.63 2.41
CA TYR A 107 12.72 -7.64 2.80
C TYR A 107 13.15 -8.34 4.09
N ALA A 108 12.22 -8.49 5.02
CA ALA A 108 12.38 -9.22 6.26
C ALA A 108 11.35 -10.37 6.33
N PRO A 109 11.69 -11.53 6.94
CA PRO A 109 10.76 -12.64 7.05
C PRO A 109 9.55 -12.25 7.91
N ILE A 110 8.37 -12.74 7.53
CA ILE A 110 7.16 -12.70 8.35
C ILE A 110 7.36 -13.71 9.47
N GLN A 111 7.19 -13.27 10.73
CA GLN A 111 7.29 -14.12 11.92
C GLN A 111 5.95 -14.77 12.27
#